data_AF-A0A947J1A6-F1
#
_entry.id   AF-A0A947J1A6-F1
#
_cell.length_a   1.000
_cell.length_b   1.000
_cell.length_c   1.000
_cell.angle_alpha   90.00
_cell.angle_beta   90.00
_cell.angle_gamma   90.00
#
_symmetry.space_group_name_H-M   'P 1'
#
loop_
_entity.id
_entity.type
_entity.pdbx_description
1 polymer ?
#
loop_
_entity_poly.entity_id
_entity_poly.type
_entity_poly.pdbx_seq_one_letter_code
_entity_poly.pdbx_strand_id
1 'polypeptide(L)'
;MNNCIDCGKELLNLNAKRCRKCHFKYAVGKNNSNFRHGKTFDNHCLDCGKLLGNYRSKRCKSCSRKGKLHWAFGRNVIHGKGAYYKNIWMRSSYEIAFAKYLDKVGIKWLYEPKAFDLGNTTYRPDFYIPKFNSFYEIKGYWRDDAKMKFELFKKLYPTHKIIILEKQDLIDLKILKKSC
;
A
#
# COMPACT_ATOMS: atom_id res chain seq x y z
N MET A 1 -35.69 -17.03 -29.40
CA MET A 1 -35.65 -18.17 -28.47
C MET A 1 -34.28 -18.21 -27.81
N ASN A 2 -34.23 -18.39 -26.49
CA ASN A 2 -32.98 -18.50 -25.75
C ASN A 2 -32.71 -19.99 -25.48
N ASN A 3 -31.54 -20.50 -25.83
CA ASN A 3 -31.22 -21.93 -25.76
C ASN A 3 -30.04 -22.17 -24.82
N CYS A 4 -30.04 -23.32 -24.15
CA CYS A 4 -28.96 -23.74 -23.27
C CYS A 4 -27.66 -23.93 -24.04
N ILE A 5 -26.59 -23.22 -23.65
CA ILE A 5 -25.30 -23.28 -24.36
C ILE A 5 -24.65 -24.67 -24.35
N ASP A 6 -24.92 -25.53 -23.37
CA ASP A 6 -24.29 -26.87 -23.31
C ASP A 6 -25.14 -28.02 -23.92
N CYS A 7 -26.45 -27.85 -24.11
CA CYS A 7 -27.31 -28.96 -24.58
C CYS A 7 -28.40 -28.57 -25.58
N GLY A 8 -28.47 -27.31 -26.02
CA GLY A 8 -29.43 -26.83 -27.01
C GLY A 8 -30.88 -26.71 -26.54
N LYS A 9 -31.22 -27.18 -25.33
CA LYS A 9 -32.58 -27.12 -24.79
C LYS A 9 -33.08 -25.66 -24.71
N GLU A 10 -34.29 -25.44 -25.21
CA GLU A 10 -34.97 -24.13 -25.10
C GLU A 10 -35.20 -23.73 -23.63
N LEU A 11 -34.94 -22.46 -23.34
CA LEU A 11 -35.00 -21.86 -22.01
C LEU A 11 -36.17 -20.90 -21.91
N LEU A 12 -36.98 -21.09 -20.87
CA LEU A 12 -38.13 -20.23 -20.56
C LEU A 12 -37.72 -18.80 -20.14
N ASN A 13 -36.50 -18.63 -19.62
CA ASN A 13 -35.97 -17.33 -19.19
C ASN A 13 -34.96 -16.82 -20.22
N LEU A 14 -35.21 -15.63 -20.78
CA LEU A 14 -34.38 -14.99 -21.81
C LEU A 14 -32.96 -14.65 -21.34
N ASN A 15 -32.73 -14.52 -20.02
CA ASN A 15 -31.41 -14.21 -19.45
C ASN A 15 -30.63 -15.44 -18.98
N ALA A 16 -31.27 -16.62 -18.96
CA ALA A 16 -30.62 -17.84 -18.50
C ALA A 16 -29.62 -18.35 -19.55
N LYS A 17 -28.36 -18.59 -19.18
CA LYS A 17 -27.37 -19.14 -20.14
C LYS A 17 -27.46 -20.67 -20.28
N ARG A 18 -27.96 -21.36 -19.25
CA ARG A 18 -27.96 -22.82 -19.14
C ARG A 18 -29.31 -23.31 -18.61
N CYS A 19 -29.71 -24.51 -19.01
CA CYS A 19 -30.81 -25.21 -18.36
C CYS A 19 -30.38 -25.70 -16.96
N ARG A 20 -31.35 -25.97 -16.09
CA ARG A 20 -31.09 -26.41 -14.70
C ARG A 20 -30.11 -27.60 -14.61
N LYS A 21 -30.28 -28.61 -15.48
CA LYS A 21 -29.41 -29.81 -15.52
C LYS A 21 -27.95 -29.45 -15.87
N CYS A 22 -27.75 -28.67 -16.92
CA CYS A 22 -26.40 -28.26 -17.34
C CYS A 22 -25.77 -27.25 -16.37
N HIS A 23 -26.58 -26.36 -15.78
CA HIS A 23 -26.13 -25.47 -14.71
C HIS A 23 -25.53 -26.25 -13.54
N PHE A 24 -26.20 -27.29 -13.02
CA PHE A 24 -25.65 -28.07 -11.90
C PHE A 24 -24.37 -28.83 -12.25
N LYS A 25 -24.25 -29.32 -13.50
CA LYS A 25 -22.99 -29.91 -13.98
C LYS A 25 -21.85 -28.89 -14.04
N TYR A 26 -22.17 -27.65 -14.43
CA TYR A 26 -21.20 -26.57 -14.52
C TYR A 26 -20.85 -25.96 -13.15
N ALA A 27 -21.81 -25.89 -12.21
CA ALA A 27 -21.68 -25.27 -10.90
C ALA A 27 -20.90 -26.15 -9.89
N VAL A 28 -19.74 -26.65 -10.29
CA VAL A 28 -18.81 -27.46 -9.50
C VAL A 28 -17.44 -26.79 -9.41
N GLY A 29 -16.62 -27.16 -8.42
CA GLY A 29 -15.30 -26.55 -8.21
C GLY A 29 -15.40 -25.03 -8.17
N LYS A 30 -14.51 -24.33 -8.89
CA LYS A 30 -14.48 -22.85 -8.97
C LYS A 30 -15.77 -22.18 -9.43
N ASN A 31 -16.65 -22.93 -10.09
CA ASN A 31 -17.90 -22.43 -10.66
C ASN A 31 -19.09 -22.57 -9.71
N ASN A 32 -18.94 -23.26 -8.57
CA ASN A 32 -19.99 -23.32 -7.56
C ASN A 32 -20.05 -22.00 -6.79
N SER A 33 -21.24 -21.43 -6.58
CA SER A 33 -21.42 -20.19 -5.80
C SER A 33 -20.96 -20.32 -4.34
N ASN A 34 -20.95 -21.54 -3.81
CA ASN A 34 -20.42 -21.90 -2.49
C ASN A 34 -18.92 -22.26 -2.51
N PHE A 35 -18.24 -22.17 -3.66
CA PHE A 35 -16.83 -22.51 -3.75
C PHE A 35 -15.94 -21.52 -2.98
N ARG A 36 -15.31 -22.01 -1.93
CA ARG A 36 -14.42 -21.23 -1.07
C ARG A 36 -12.95 -21.48 -1.39
N HIS A 37 -12.56 -21.30 -2.65
CA HIS A 37 -11.17 -21.52 -3.09
C HIS A 37 -10.59 -22.89 -2.69
N GLY A 38 -11.41 -23.94 -2.62
CA GLY A 38 -10.97 -25.30 -2.30
C GLY A 38 -10.92 -25.69 -0.82
N LYS A 39 -11.40 -24.88 0.13
CA LYS A 39 -11.45 -25.28 1.55
C LYS A 39 -12.74 -26.02 1.89
N THR A 40 -12.66 -27.34 2.07
CA THR A 40 -13.77 -28.15 2.60
C THR A 40 -13.82 -28.09 4.13
N PHE A 41 -12.71 -28.32 4.85
CA PHE A 41 -12.65 -28.24 6.32
C PHE A 41 -11.27 -27.84 6.87
N ASP A 42 -10.36 -27.42 5.99
CA ASP A 42 -8.99 -27.09 6.39
C ASP A 42 -8.89 -25.71 7.04
N ASN A 43 -8.83 -25.71 8.36
CA ASN A 43 -8.75 -24.52 9.19
C ASN A 43 -7.30 -24.04 9.42
N HIS A 44 -6.37 -24.36 8.52
CA HIS A 44 -4.99 -23.87 8.59
C HIS A 44 -4.74 -22.62 7.73
N CYS A 45 -3.76 -21.81 8.15
CA CYS A 45 -3.31 -20.62 7.43
C CYS A 45 -2.70 -21.00 6.08
N LEU A 46 -3.14 -20.35 5.00
CA LEU A 46 -2.62 -20.61 3.66
C LEU A 46 -1.12 -20.34 3.48
N ASP A 47 -0.51 -19.45 4.29
CA ASP A 47 0.90 -19.07 4.11
C ASP A 47 1.86 -19.71 5.12
N CYS A 48 1.36 -20.16 6.28
CA CYS A 48 2.24 -20.72 7.33
C CYS A 48 1.74 -22.01 7.96
N GLY A 49 0.62 -22.58 7.50
CA GLY A 49 0.08 -23.82 8.04
C GLY A 49 -0.46 -23.72 9.48
N LYS A 50 -0.43 -22.55 10.13
CA LYS A 50 -0.94 -22.40 11.51
C LYS A 50 -2.44 -22.65 11.59
N LEU A 51 -2.89 -23.44 12.57
CA LEU A 51 -4.31 -23.64 12.86
C LEU A 51 -4.98 -22.31 13.25
N LEU A 52 -6.14 -22.04 12.64
CA LEU A 52 -6.90 -20.80 12.81
C LEU A 52 -8.08 -21.03 13.77
N GLY A 53 -8.39 -20.04 14.60
CA GLY A 53 -9.52 -20.14 15.53
C GLY A 53 -10.90 -20.02 14.87
N ASN A 54 -10.97 -19.56 13.61
CA ASN A 54 -12.20 -19.37 12.88
C ASN A 54 -12.08 -19.99 11.48
N TYR A 55 -12.91 -21.01 11.20
CA TYR A 55 -12.96 -21.78 9.94
C TYR A 55 -13.18 -20.93 8.67
N ARG A 56 -13.68 -19.70 8.81
CA ARG A 56 -13.84 -18.76 7.68
C ARG A 56 -12.56 -17.99 7.36
N SER A 57 -11.57 -18.02 8.25
CA SER A 57 -10.32 -17.28 8.07
C SER A 57 -9.44 -17.96 7.03
N LYS A 58 -8.90 -17.17 6.09
CA LYS A 58 -7.95 -17.68 5.08
C LYS A 58 -6.52 -17.71 5.62
N ARG A 59 -6.18 -16.78 6.50
CA ARG A 59 -4.82 -16.54 7.00
C ARG A 59 -4.84 -16.20 8.48
N CYS A 60 -3.76 -16.50 9.19
CA CYS A 60 -3.57 -16.04 10.55
C CYS A 60 -3.26 -14.53 10.58
N LYS A 61 -3.43 -13.90 11.75
CA LYS A 61 -3.25 -12.45 11.93
C LYS A 61 -1.87 -11.95 11.48
N SER A 62 -0.81 -12.73 11.69
CA SER A 62 0.55 -12.33 11.29
C SER A 62 0.72 -12.38 9.77
N CYS A 63 0.28 -13.45 9.10
CA CYS A 63 0.40 -13.57 7.65
C CYS A 63 -0.54 -12.59 6.92
N SER A 64 -1.76 -12.39 7.41
CA SER A 64 -2.69 -11.42 6.82
C SER A 64 -2.23 -9.96 6.95
N ARG A 65 -1.22 -9.69 7.79
CA ARG A 65 -0.69 -8.34 8.04
C ARG A 65 0.70 -8.12 7.42
N LYS A 66 1.17 -9.02 6.55
CA LYS A 66 2.48 -8.92 5.88
C LYS A 66 2.35 -8.43 4.45
N GLY A 67 3.27 -7.56 4.05
CA GLY A 67 3.39 -7.09 2.66
C GLY A 67 2.04 -6.66 2.08
N LYS A 68 1.81 -7.07 0.83
CA LYS A 68 0.60 -6.75 0.06
C LYS A 68 -0.72 -7.25 0.67
N LEU A 69 -0.67 -8.15 1.66
CA LEU A 69 -1.86 -8.60 2.37
C LEU A 69 -2.33 -7.60 3.42
N HIS A 70 -1.43 -6.73 3.91
CA HIS A 70 -1.78 -5.71 4.89
C HIS A 70 -2.66 -4.63 4.27
N TRP A 71 -3.78 -4.28 4.91
CA TRP A 71 -4.74 -3.30 4.40
C TRP A 71 -4.13 -1.91 4.16
N ALA A 72 -3.09 -1.54 4.92
CA ALA A 72 -2.38 -0.27 4.78
C ALA A 72 -1.20 -0.32 3.79
N PHE A 73 -0.91 -1.45 3.14
CA PHE A 73 0.24 -1.55 2.24
C PHE A 73 0.15 -0.51 1.12
N GLY A 74 1.16 0.36 1.04
CA GLY A 74 1.23 1.46 0.07
C GLY A 74 0.25 2.60 0.30
N ARG A 75 -0.66 2.53 1.29
CA ARG A 75 -1.63 3.59 1.58
C ARG A 75 -1.02 4.64 2.50
N ASN A 76 -1.40 5.91 2.29
CA ASN A 76 -1.09 6.95 3.25
C ASN A 76 -2.11 6.88 4.39
N VAL A 77 -1.66 6.46 5.57
CA VAL A 77 -2.52 6.40 6.75
C VAL A 77 -2.11 7.49 7.72
N ILE A 78 -3.06 8.39 8.02
CA ILE A 78 -2.88 9.54 8.90
C ILE A 78 -2.99 9.06 10.35
N HIS A 79 -1.84 8.89 11.00
CA HIS A 79 -1.73 8.53 12.40
C HIS A 79 -0.51 9.21 13.04
N GLY A 80 -0.55 9.43 14.35
CA GLY A 80 0.60 9.89 15.13
C GLY A 80 0.67 11.40 15.34
N LYS A 81 1.84 11.87 15.78
CA LYS A 81 2.12 13.31 15.95
C LYS A 81 2.33 13.96 14.59
N GLY A 82 1.85 15.19 14.45
CA GLY A 82 1.91 15.94 13.20
C GLY A 82 1.10 17.22 13.31
N ALA A 83 1.07 18.00 12.23
CA ALA A 83 0.21 19.17 12.12
C ALA A 83 -0.12 19.47 10.64
N TYR A 84 -1.19 20.24 10.42
CA TYR A 84 -1.59 20.65 9.08
C TYR A 84 -0.77 21.83 8.55
N TYR A 85 -0.37 21.74 7.28
CA TYR A 85 0.12 22.87 6.49
C TYR A 85 -0.59 22.88 5.13
N LYS A 86 -1.30 23.97 4.79
CA LYS A 86 -2.12 24.07 3.57
C LYS A 86 -3.06 22.86 3.35
N ASN A 87 -3.78 22.46 4.40
CA ASN A 87 -4.68 21.29 4.43
C ASN A 87 -4.00 19.93 4.20
N ILE A 88 -2.68 19.86 4.24
CA ILE A 88 -1.91 18.61 4.17
C ILE A 88 -1.42 18.27 5.57
N TRP A 89 -1.73 17.08 6.07
CA TRP A 89 -1.20 16.57 7.34
C TRP A 89 0.26 16.16 7.16
N MET A 90 1.17 16.80 7.89
CA MET A 90 2.61 16.49 7.88
C MET A 90 3.04 15.85 9.20
N ARG A 91 3.97 14.90 9.14
CA ARG A 91 4.34 14.00 10.24
C ARG A 91 5.38 14.61 11.19
N SER A 92 5.98 15.74 10.84
CA SER A 92 6.94 16.42 11.71
C SER A 92 6.94 17.94 11.52
N SER A 93 7.43 18.66 12.54
CA SER A 93 7.65 20.11 12.45
C SER A 93 8.74 20.47 11.43
N TYR A 94 9.70 19.58 11.18
CA TYR A 94 10.75 19.77 10.18
C TYR A 94 10.21 19.69 8.76
N GLU A 95 9.30 18.74 8.47
CA GLU A 95 8.58 18.69 7.19
C GLU A 95 7.80 19.99 6.93
N ILE A 96 7.09 20.50 7.95
CA ILE A 96 6.35 21.76 7.84
C ILE A 96 7.30 22.94 7.57
N ALA A 97 8.44 22.99 8.26
CA ALA A 97 9.44 24.03 8.05
C ALA A 97 10.02 23.99 6.62
N PHE A 98 10.30 22.79 6.11
CA PHE A 98 10.78 22.59 4.74
C PHE A 98 9.73 22.98 3.71
N ALA A 99 8.46 22.59 3.89
CA ALA A 99 7.37 22.98 3.01
C ALA A 99 7.18 24.51 2.96
N LYS A 100 7.22 25.17 4.12
CA LYS A 100 7.18 26.65 4.22
C LYS A 100 8.35 27.30 3.50
N TYR A 101 9.54 26.73 3.62
CA TYR A 101 10.72 27.22 2.92
C TYR A 101 10.54 27.13 1.41
N LEU A 102 10.14 25.95 0.89
CA LEU A 102 9.91 25.75 -0.54
C LEU A 102 8.87 26.73 -1.10
N ASP A 103 7.78 26.93 -0.38
CA ASP A 103 6.75 27.91 -0.75
C ASP A 103 7.31 29.34 -0.76
N LYS A 104 8.11 29.73 0.25
CA LYS A 104 8.74 31.05 0.33
C LYS A 104 9.68 31.32 -0.86
N VAL A 105 10.41 30.31 -1.33
CA VAL A 105 11.32 30.45 -2.48
C VAL A 105 10.66 30.11 -3.83
N GLY A 106 9.34 29.90 -3.85
CA GLY A 106 8.57 29.65 -5.07
C GLY A 106 8.85 28.30 -5.74
N ILE A 107 9.31 27.29 -5.00
CA ILE A 107 9.55 25.93 -5.52
C ILE A 107 8.30 25.08 -5.30
N LYS A 108 7.76 24.51 -6.38
CA LYS A 108 6.63 23.55 -6.31
C LYS A 108 7.10 22.22 -5.72
N TRP A 109 6.26 21.61 -4.88
CA TRP A 109 6.52 20.32 -4.23
C TRP A 109 5.25 19.48 -4.16
N LEU A 110 5.44 18.16 -4.03
CA LEU A 110 4.41 17.19 -3.71
C LEU A 110 4.79 16.49 -2.40
N TYR A 111 3.85 16.39 -1.47
CA TYR A 111 4.07 15.69 -0.20
C TYR A 111 3.63 14.24 -0.30
N GLU A 112 4.49 13.33 0.14
CA GLU A 112 4.28 11.89 0.18
C GLU A 112 3.66 11.33 -1.12
N PRO A 113 4.14 11.69 -2.34
CA PRO A 113 3.39 11.46 -3.57
C PRO A 113 3.30 9.99 -3.97
N LYS A 114 4.25 9.16 -3.55
CA LYS A 114 4.38 7.77 -3.99
C LYS A 114 4.92 6.87 -2.89
N ALA A 115 4.26 5.72 -2.73
CA ALA A 115 4.82 4.58 -2.02
C ALA A 115 5.52 3.63 -3.00
N PHE A 116 6.72 3.22 -2.66
CA PHE A 116 7.53 2.23 -3.35
C PHE A 116 7.38 0.87 -2.68
N ASP A 117 7.13 -0.15 -3.49
CA ASP A 117 7.02 -1.54 -3.04
C ASP A 117 8.42 -2.11 -2.75
N LEU A 118 8.65 -2.54 -1.50
CA LEU A 118 9.89 -3.18 -1.07
C LEU A 118 9.69 -4.70 -0.81
N GLY A 119 8.65 -5.29 -1.38
CA GLY A 119 8.23 -6.67 -1.17
C GLY A 119 7.36 -6.85 0.08
N ASN A 120 7.97 -6.80 1.26
CA ASN A 120 7.27 -7.02 2.53
C ASN A 120 6.76 -5.75 3.21
N THR A 121 7.21 -4.59 2.74
CA THR A 121 6.83 -3.27 3.26
C THR A 121 6.88 -2.26 2.13
N THR A 122 6.55 -1.00 2.43
CA THR A 122 6.67 0.09 1.48
C THR A 122 7.54 1.20 2.04
N TYR A 123 8.23 1.92 1.16
CA TYR A 123 8.94 3.15 1.48
C TYR A 123 8.27 4.33 0.78
N ARG A 124 8.07 5.44 1.47
CA ARG A 124 7.37 6.61 0.94
C ARG A 124 8.19 7.84 1.33
N PRO A 125 8.91 8.46 0.38
CA PRO A 125 9.65 9.67 0.65
C PRO A 125 8.72 10.82 1.06
N ASP A 126 9.23 11.72 1.89
CA ASP A 126 8.45 12.84 2.44
C ASP A 126 8.03 13.84 1.35
N PHE A 127 8.95 14.20 0.45
CA PHE A 127 8.69 15.16 -0.62
C PHE A 127 9.20 14.69 -1.98
N TYR A 128 8.58 15.21 -3.04
CA TYR A 128 9.11 15.21 -4.39
C TYR A 128 9.11 16.63 -4.95
N ILE A 129 10.23 17.03 -5.54
CA ILE A 129 10.39 18.35 -6.16
C ILE A 129 10.50 18.16 -7.68
N PRO A 130 9.42 18.45 -8.46
CA PRO A 130 9.42 18.24 -9.90
C PRO A 130 10.53 18.99 -10.64
N LYS A 131 10.87 20.21 -10.18
CA LYS A 131 11.95 21.03 -10.76
C LYS A 131 13.29 20.29 -10.80
N PHE A 132 13.57 19.42 -9.83
CA PHE A 132 14.83 18.71 -9.72
C PHE A 132 14.71 17.21 -10.01
N ASN A 133 13.52 16.72 -10.36
CA ASN A 133 13.22 15.28 -10.52
C ASN A 133 13.81 14.44 -9.37
N SER A 134 13.62 14.90 -8.13
CA SER A 134 14.27 14.33 -6.95
C SER A 134 13.29 14.21 -5.78
N PHE A 135 13.42 13.11 -5.05
CA PHE A 135 12.78 12.92 -3.75
C PHE A 135 13.63 13.54 -2.64
N TYR A 136 12.97 14.00 -1.58
CA TYR A 136 13.60 14.52 -0.39
C TYR A 136 13.02 13.81 0.83
N GLU A 137 13.91 13.31 1.69
CA GLU A 137 13.58 12.67 2.97
C GLU A 137 14.06 13.58 4.10
N ILE A 138 13.15 13.99 4.98
CA ILE A 138 13.48 14.84 6.12
C ILE A 138 13.69 13.94 7.34
N LYS A 139 14.84 14.08 8.00
CA LYS A 139 15.22 13.21 9.12
C LYS A 139 15.77 13.98 10.30
N GLY A 140 15.23 13.69 11.49
CA GLY A 140 15.81 14.11 12.76
C GLY A 140 16.65 13.01 13.41
N TYR A 141 16.17 11.77 13.36
CA TYR A 141 16.80 10.62 13.98
C TYR A 141 16.49 9.35 13.17
N TRP A 142 17.49 8.50 12.97
CA TRP A 142 17.36 7.22 12.29
C TRP A 142 17.09 6.11 13.30
N ARG A 143 15.94 5.45 13.15
CA ARG A 143 15.73 4.13 13.74
C ARG A 143 16.23 3.06 12.78
N ASP A 144 16.63 1.90 13.31
CA ASP A 144 17.14 0.79 12.50
C ASP A 144 16.15 0.33 11.41
N ASP A 145 14.87 0.24 11.75
CA ASP A 145 13.81 -0.15 10.81
C ASP A 145 13.66 0.84 9.65
N ALA A 146 13.82 2.14 9.91
CA ALA A 146 13.77 3.18 8.89
C ALA A 146 15.01 3.13 7.99
N LYS A 147 16.19 2.96 8.58
CA LYS A 147 17.46 2.85 7.85
C LYS A 147 17.47 1.65 6.91
N MET A 148 17.01 0.49 7.39
CA MET A 148 16.89 -0.72 6.56
C MET A 148 15.95 -0.52 5.36
N LYS A 149 14.80 0.15 5.54
CA LYS A 149 13.87 0.46 4.45
C LYS A 149 14.48 1.40 3.42
N PHE A 150 15.22 2.41 3.88
CA PHE A 150 15.89 3.37 3.01
C PHE A 150 16.97 2.70 2.16
N GLU A 151 17.84 1.89 2.75
CA GLU A 151 18.87 1.17 1.97
C GLU A 151 18.24 0.15 1.01
N LEU A 152 17.16 -0.52 1.42
CA LEU A 152 16.43 -1.41 0.52
C LEU A 152 15.78 -0.65 -0.64
N PHE A 153 15.24 0.55 -0.40
CA PHE A 153 14.73 1.42 -1.46
C PHE A 153 15.83 1.78 -2.46
N LYS A 154 17.00 2.23 -2.00
CA LYS A 154 18.13 2.56 -2.88
C LYS A 154 18.56 1.36 -3.73
N LYS A 155 18.58 0.16 -3.13
CA LYS A 155 18.93 -1.07 -3.84
C LYS A 155 17.91 -1.44 -4.93
N LEU A 156 16.61 -1.31 -4.64
CA LEU A 156 15.53 -1.70 -5.55
C LEU A 156 15.22 -0.64 -6.62
N TYR A 157 15.47 0.64 -6.31
CA TYR A 157 15.15 1.78 -7.17
C TYR A 157 16.36 2.69 -7.40
N PRO A 158 17.49 2.18 -7.91
CA PRO A 158 18.76 2.93 -7.98
C PRO A 158 18.71 4.16 -8.91
N THR A 159 17.76 4.21 -9.84
CA THR A 159 17.57 5.34 -10.76
C THR A 159 16.83 6.52 -10.14
N HIS A 160 16.20 6.34 -8.98
CA HIS A 160 15.44 7.39 -8.32
C HIS A 160 16.38 8.23 -7.46
N LYS A 161 16.52 9.52 -7.80
CA LYS A 161 17.31 10.45 -7.01
C LYS A 161 16.59 10.77 -5.70
N ILE A 162 17.24 10.52 -4.58
CA ILE A 162 16.75 10.85 -3.24
C ILE A 162 17.82 11.60 -2.46
N ILE A 163 17.43 12.69 -1.81
CA ILE A 163 18.29 13.53 -0.97
C ILE A 163 17.77 13.45 0.47
N ILE A 164 18.66 13.14 1.40
CA ILE A 164 18.34 13.22 2.83
C ILE A 164 18.67 14.62 3.30
N LEU A 165 17.75 15.26 4.02
CA LEU A 165 18.00 16.49 4.75
C LEU A 165 17.86 16.20 6.24
N GLU A 166 18.98 16.24 6.93
CA GLU A 166 19.06 16.11 8.38
C GLU A 166 18.87 17.45 9.08
N LYS A 167 18.73 17.42 10.41
CA LYS A 167 18.57 18.64 11.22
C LYS A 167 19.65 19.69 10.90
N GLN A 168 20.90 19.26 10.74
CA GLN A 168 22.02 20.17 10.47
C GLN A 168 21.88 20.83 9.08
N ASP A 169 21.50 20.06 8.05
CA ASP A 169 21.24 20.61 6.71
C ASP A 169 20.14 21.67 6.74
N LEU A 170 19.07 21.44 7.52
CA LEU A 170 18.00 22.41 7.67
C LEU A 170 18.44 23.68 8.41
N ILE A 171 19.39 23.58 9.34
CA ILE A 171 20.00 24.75 10.00
C ILE A 171 20.89 25.51 9.02
N ASP A 172 21.72 24.81 8.25
CA ASP A 172 22.66 25.39 7.30
C ASP A 172 21.93 26.09 6.15
N LEU A 173 20.78 25.54 5.72
CA LEU A 173 19.85 26.17 4.79
C LEU A 173 19.03 27.32 5.41
N LYS A 174 19.25 27.65 6.69
CA LYS A 174 18.53 28.68 7.46
C LYS A 174 17.01 28.46 7.51
N ILE A 175 16.58 27.21 7.42
CA ILE A 175 15.17 26.79 7.55
C ILE A 175 14.81 26.67 9.03
N LEU A 176 15.71 26.12 9.83
CA LEU A 176 15.60 26.07 11.29
C LEU A 176 16.55 27.09 11.92
N LYS A 177 16.15 27.65 13.05
CA LYS A 177 17.06 28.44 13.88
C LYS A 177 18.03 27.50 14.59
N LYS A 178 19.31 27.87 14.62
CA LYS A 178 20.29 27.17 15.46
C LYS A 178 19.81 27.29 16.91
N SER A 179 19.63 26.15 17.58
CA SER A 179 19.37 26.15 19.02
C SER A 179 20.61 26.74 19.68
N CYS A 180 20.46 27.86 20.39
CA CYS A 180 21.52 28.43 21.22
C CYS A 180 21.98 27.41 22.26
#